data_AF-A0A521MVE5-F1
#
_entry.id   AF-A0A521MVE5-F1
#
_cell.length_a   1.000
_cell.length_b   1.000
_cell.length_c   1.000
_cell.angle_alpha   90.00
_cell.angle_beta   90.00
_cell.angle_gamma   90.00
#
_symmetry.space_group_name_H-M   'P 1'
#
loop_
_entity.id
_entity.type
_entity.pdbx_description
1 polymer ?
#
loop_
_entity_poly.entity_id
_entity_poly.type
_entity_poly.pdbx_seq_one_letter_code
_entity_poly.pdbx_strand_id
1 'polypeptide(L)'
;MSQLSNILNHDEEPGSEELLRYLQGKATEEERFAIEKQMVDSSFVNEAMEGLQHFRDPQEVKNYVAQLNRQLQKHTDKKVTRRNKRKLKEQNWLTIAILAILLLCVTGYLLIHFLRVKH
;
A
#
# COMPACT_ATOMS: atom_id res chain seq x y z
N MET A 1 -14.48 -7.81 -5.73
CA MET A 1 -13.24 -8.13 -6.49
C MET A 1 -13.37 -7.86 -8.00
N SER A 2 -14.58 -7.75 -8.58
CA SER A 2 -14.79 -7.57 -10.04
C SER A 2 -14.62 -6.15 -10.59
N GLN A 3 -14.53 -5.12 -9.75
CA GLN A 3 -14.41 -3.73 -10.24
C GLN A 3 -12.97 -3.35 -10.65
N LEU A 4 -11.96 -4.09 -10.20
CA LEU A 4 -10.57 -3.82 -10.56
C LEU A 4 -10.22 -4.29 -11.97
N SER A 5 -10.85 -5.37 -12.44
CA SER A 5 -10.62 -5.94 -13.77
C SER A 5 -11.16 -5.05 -14.90
N ASN A 6 -12.15 -4.20 -14.64
CA ASN A 6 -12.73 -3.31 -15.66
C ASN A 6 -11.90 -2.02 -15.87
N ILE A 7 -11.05 -1.65 -14.91
CA ILE A 7 -10.13 -0.50 -15.02
C ILE A 7 -8.90 -0.86 -15.86
N LEU A 8 -8.50 -2.14 -15.90
CA LEU A 8 -7.35 -2.65 -16.66
C LEU A 8 -7.70 -3.10 -18.09
N ASN A 9 -8.99 -3.10 -18.47
CA ASN A 9 -9.47 -3.58 -19.78
C ASN A 9 -9.69 -2.44 -20.80
N HIS A 10 -9.14 -1.25 -20.56
CA HIS A 10 -9.17 -0.19 -21.55
C HIS A 10 -7.99 -0.41 -22.50
N ASP A 11 -8.32 -0.82 -23.73
CA ASP A 11 -7.53 -0.85 -24.97
C ASP A 11 -6.07 -1.29 -24.85
N GLU A 12 -5.67 -2.33 -25.60
CA GLU A 12 -4.36 -3.02 -25.61
C GLU A 12 -3.11 -2.10 -25.59
N GLU A 13 -2.88 -1.32 -24.53
CA GLU A 13 -1.74 -0.43 -24.42
C GLU A 13 -0.46 -1.27 -24.29
N PRO A 14 0.62 -0.84 -24.96
CA PRO A 14 1.83 -1.62 -25.04
C PRO A 14 2.46 -1.69 -23.65
N GLY A 15 2.87 -2.89 -23.25
CA GLY A 15 3.45 -3.09 -21.93
C GLY A 15 4.75 -2.31 -21.75
N SER A 16 5.10 -1.96 -20.51
CA SER A 16 6.38 -1.28 -20.21
C SER A 16 7.62 -2.02 -20.77
N GLU A 17 7.63 -3.35 -20.76
CA GLU A 17 8.73 -4.14 -21.34
C GLU A 17 8.75 -4.06 -22.87
N GLU A 18 7.58 -3.93 -23.51
CA GLU A 18 7.44 -3.81 -24.96
C GLU A 18 7.94 -2.44 -25.46
N LEU A 19 7.57 -1.37 -24.76
CA LEU A 19 8.13 -0.02 -25.00
C LEU A 19 9.66 0.02 -24.81
N LEU A 20 10.18 -0.69 -23.80
CA LEU A 20 11.63 -0.83 -23.60
C LEU A 20 12.32 -1.60 -24.73
N ARG A 21 11.70 -2.67 -25.25
CA ARG A 21 12.22 -3.40 -26.42
C ARG A 21 12.25 -2.52 -27.66
N TYR A 22 11.20 -1.73 -27.88
CA TYR A 22 11.10 -0.75 -28.96
C TYR A 22 12.24 0.27 -28.89
N LEU A 23 12.47 0.88 -27.72
CA LEU A 23 13.57 1.82 -27.50
C LEU A 23 14.96 1.20 -27.71
N GLN A 24 15.11 -0.09 -27.41
CA GLN A 24 16.37 -0.83 -27.62
C GLN A 24 16.58 -1.29 -29.06
N GLY A 25 15.63 -1.07 -29.98
CA GLY A 25 15.68 -1.59 -31.35
C GLY A 25 15.54 -3.11 -31.44
N LYS A 26 14.97 -3.75 -30.41
CA LYS A 26 14.74 -5.21 -30.35
C LYS A 26 13.28 -5.61 -30.58
N ALA A 27 12.40 -4.64 -30.81
CA ALA A 27 11.00 -4.91 -31.12
C ALA A 27 10.85 -5.49 -32.53
N THR A 28 9.86 -6.37 -32.72
CA THR A 28 9.49 -6.87 -34.05
C THR A 28 8.81 -5.77 -34.86
N GLU A 29 8.73 -5.91 -36.18
CA GLU A 29 8.09 -4.91 -37.04
C GLU A 29 6.60 -4.72 -36.70
N GLU A 30 5.92 -5.80 -36.29
CA GLU A 30 4.53 -5.78 -35.82
C GLU A 30 4.38 -4.97 -34.53
N GLU A 31 5.27 -5.20 -33.55
CA GLU A 31 5.29 -4.44 -32.28
C GLU A 31 5.59 -2.96 -32.52
N ARG A 32 6.55 -2.65 -33.40
CA ARG A 32 6.89 -1.26 -33.75
C ARG A 32 5.71 -0.52 -34.34
N PHE A 33 5.02 -1.14 -35.31
CA PHE A 33 3.84 -0.53 -35.93
C PHE A 33 2.70 -0.30 -34.91
N ALA A 34 2.46 -1.26 -34.02
CA ALA A 34 1.45 -1.13 -32.98
C ALA A 34 1.75 0.04 -32.03
N ILE A 35 2.99 0.15 -31.56
CA ILE A 35 3.45 1.23 -30.68
C ILE A 35 3.37 2.59 -31.38
N GLU A 36 3.87 2.69 -32.61
CA GLU A 36 3.82 3.94 -33.38
C GLU A 36 2.38 4.43 -33.59
N LYS A 37 1.45 3.52 -33.91
CA LYS A 37 0.02 3.84 -34.01
C LYS A 37 -0.53 4.36 -32.68
N GLN A 38 -0.21 3.69 -31.58
CA GLN A 38 -0.70 4.08 -30.25
C GLN A 38 -0.05 5.34 -29.69
N MET A 39 1.19 5.66 -30.06
CA MET A 39 1.82 6.94 -29.72
C MET A 39 1.08 8.13 -30.35
N VAL A 40 0.46 7.92 -31.54
CA VAL A 40 -0.38 8.94 -32.18
C VAL A 40 -1.73 9.06 -31.49
N ASP A 41 -2.31 7.94 -31.08
CA ASP A 41 -3.67 7.89 -30.54
C ASP A 41 -3.74 8.17 -29.02
N SER A 42 -2.67 7.88 -28.26
CA SER A 42 -2.62 7.97 -26.79
C SER A 42 -1.52 8.91 -26.30
N SER A 43 -1.94 10.02 -25.67
CA SER A 43 -1.03 10.93 -24.94
C SER A 43 -0.25 10.20 -23.85
N PHE A 44 -0.86 9.19 -23.22
CA PHE A 44 -0.24 8.43 -22.15
C PHE A 44 0.95 7.60 -22.64
N VAL A 45 0.80 6.89 -23.77
CA VAL A 45 1.89 6.12 -24.37
C VAL A 45 3.03 7.03 -24.81
N ASN A 46 2.70 8.20 -25.39
CA ASN A 46 3.69 9.18 -25.78
C ASN A 46 4.49 9.74 -24.58
N GLU A 47 3.81 10.11 -23.49
CA GLU A 47 4.46 10.54 -22.23
C GLU A 47 5.32 9.43 -21.60
N ALA A 48 4.83 8.18 -21.62
CA ALA A 48 5.59 7.04 -21.12
C ALA A 48 6.88 6.82 -21.93
N MET A 49 6.82 6.99 -23.26
CA MET A 49 7.96 6.90 -24.15
C MET A 49 9.01 7.98 -23.89
N GLU A 50 8.59 9.24 -23.75
CA GLU A 50 9.48 10.34 -23.36
C GLU A 50 10.14 10.05 -21.99
N GLY A 51 9.36 9.61 -21.01
CA GLY A 51 9.85 9.21 -19.70
C GLY A 51 10.89 8.10 -19.75
N LEU A 52 10.67 7.07 -20.57
CA LEU A 52 11.60 5.95 -20.74
C LEU A 52 12.87 6.36 -21.50
N GLN A 53 12.80 7.29 -22.45
CA GLN A 53 13.98 7.81 -23.18
C GLN A 53 14.99 8.51 -22.27
N HIS A 54 14.56 9.07 -21.14
CA HIS A 54 15.47 9.66 -20.16
C HIS A 54 16.39 8.63 -19.49
N PHE A 55 16.03 7.35 -19.52
CA PHE A 55 16.85 6.27 -18.97
C PHE A 55 17.72 5.66 -20.06
N ARG A 56 19.04 5.67 -19.83
CA ARG A 56 20.01 5.08 -20.78
C ARG A 56 20.16 3.57 -20.58
N ASP A 57 19.99 3.08 -19.36
CA ASP A 57 20.14 1.67 -19.01
C ASP A 57 18.77 1.06 -18.63
N PRO A 58 18.30 0.01 -19.34
CA PRO A 58 17.09 -0.73 -18.99
C PRO A 58 17.08 -1.25 -17.54
N GLN A 59 18.26 -1.54 -16.99
CA GLN A 59 18.39 -2.02 -15.63
C GLN A 59 18.09 -0.93 -14.60
N GLU A 60 18.40 0.34 -14.91
CA GLU A 60 18.02 1.48 -14.08
C GLU A 60 16.51 1.62 -14.00
N VAL A 61 15.80 1.44 -15.12
CA VAL A 61 14.32 1.46 -15.15
C VAL A 61 13.75 0.38 -14.24
N LYS A 62 14.25 -0.87 -14.36
CA LYS A 62 13.80 -1.98 -13.51
C LYS A 62 14.05 -1.72 -12.02
N ASN A 63 15.23 -1.19 -11.69
CA ASN A 63 15.58 -0.82 -10.32
C ASN A 63 14.71 0.32 -9.79
N TYR A 64 14.42 1.32 -10.62
CA TYR A 64 13.59 2.47 -10.25
C TYR A 64 12.14 2.05 -9.98
N VAL A 65 11.56 1.20 -10.83
CA VAL A 65 10.24 0.60 -10.61
C VAL A 65 10.20 -0.20 -9.30
N ALA A 66 11.23 -1.01 -9.03
CA ALA A 66 11.33 -1.75 -7.77
C ALA A 66 11.39 -0.82 -6.54
N GLN A 67 12.14 0.29 -6.64
CA GLN A 67 12.19 1.30 -5.58
C GLN A 67 10.85 2.00 -5.37
N LEU A 68 10.17 2.38 -6.45
CA LEU A 68 8.86 3.03 -6.41
C LEU A 68 7.83 2.13 -5.75
N ASN A 69 7.78 0.85 -6.14
CA ASN A 69 6.90 -0.15 -5.51
C ASN A 69 7.18 -0.30 -4.01
N ARG A 70 8.45 -0.37 -3.61
CA ARG A 70 8.83 -0.42 -2.18
C ARG A 70 8.42 0.84 -1.43
N GLN A 71 8.56 2.01 -2.04
CA GLN A 71 8.15 3.28 -1.43
C GLN A 71 6.63 3.34 -1.29
N LEU A 72 5.88 2.98 -2.33
CA LEU A 72 4.43 2.95 -2.31
C LEU A 72 3.92 2.06 -1.16
N GLN A 73 4.44 0.84 -1.06
CA GLN A 73 4.15 -0.07 0.06
C GLN A 73 4.49 0.55 1.41
N LYS A 74 5.67 1.17 1.55
CA LYS A 74 6.03 1.87 2.79
C LYS A 74 5.05 2.99 3.16
N HIS A 75 4.54 3.74 2.18
CA HIS A 75 3.61 4.85 2.43
C HIS A 75 2.19 4.36 2.77
N THR A 76 1.73 3.25 2.18
CA THR A 76 0.46 2.61 2.53
C THR A 76 0.54 1.91 3.89
N ASP A 77 1.61 1.17 4.16
CA ASP A 77 1.82 0.44 5.42
C ASP A 77 1.98 1.36 6.61
N LYS A 78 2.63 2.53 6.46
CA LYS A 78 2.72 3.53 7.53
C LYS A 78 1.35 4.04 7.97
N LYS A 79 0.39 4.17 7.05
CA LYS A 79 -0.98 4.60 7.36
C LYS A 79 -1.77 3.49 8.07
N VAL A 80 -1.56 2.23 7.68
CA VAL A 80 -2.19 1.06 8.32
C VAL A 80 -1.61 0.80 9.71
N THR A 81 -0.29 0.81 9.85
CA THR A 81 0.40 0.60 11.14
C THR A 81 0.08 1.72 12.14
N ARG A 82 -0.02 2.99 11.70
CA ARG A 82 -0.44 4.10 12.58
C ARG A 82 -1.90 3.94 13.06
N ARG A 83 -2.80 3.43 12.21
CA ARG A 83 -4.18 3.11 12.61
C ARG A 83 -4.23 1.94 13.60
N ASN A 84 -3.45 0.88 13.39
CA ASN A 84 -3.39 -0.27 14.29
C ASN A 84 -2.74 0.06 15.64
N LYS A 85 -1.69 0.89 15.67
CA LYS A 85 -1.07 1.35 16.93
C LYS A 85 -2.03 2.17 17.82
N ARG A 86 -3.00 2.87 17.23
CA ARG A 86 -4.05 3.58 18.00
C ARG A 86 -5.04 2.61 18.63
N LYS A 87 -5.46 1.57 17.90
CA LYS A 87 -6.35 0.52 18.42
C LYS A 87 -5.75 -0.24 19.62
N LEU A 88 -4.44 -0.49 19.60
CA LEU A 88 -3.75 -1.16 20.71
C LEU A 88 -3.66 -0.30 21.98
N LYS A 89 -3.71 1.04 21.87
CA LYS A 89 -3.63 1.94 23.03
C LYS A 89 -4.93 2.00 23.86
N GLU A 90 -6.09 1.82 23.22
CA GLU A 90 -7.39 1.81 23.91
C GLU A 90 -7.57 0.57 24.79
N GLN A 91 -7.09 -0.59 24.34
CA GLN A 91 -7.23 -1.85 25.07
C GLN A 91 -6.59 -1.79 26.47
N ASN A 92 -5.43 -1.14 26.61
CA ASN A 92 -4.73 -1.04 27.90
C ASN A 92 -5.49 -0.20 28.94
N TRP A 93 -6.17 0.88 28.52
CA TRP A 93 -6.95 1.72 29.43
C TRP A 93 -8.19 0.98 29.96
N LEU A 94 -8.81 0.17 29.10
CA LEU A 94 -9.97 -0.64 29.48
C LEU A 94 -9.59 -1.72 30.51
N THR A 95 -8.41 -2.35 30.37
CA THR A 95 -7.88 -3.29 31.38
C THR A 95 -7.61 -2.60 32.72
N ILE A 96 -7.01 -1.41 32.72
CA ILE A 96 -6.73 -0.65 33.95
C ILE A 96 -8.04 -0.27 34.67
N ALA A 97 -9.07 0.16 33.93
CA ALA A 97 -10.36 0.53 34.50
C ALA A 97 -11.06 -0.67 35.18
N ILE A 98 -11.07 -1.84 34.53
CA ILE A 98 -11.63 -3.07 35.10
C ILE A 98 -10.87 -3.47 36.38
N LEU A 99 -9.54 -3.42 36.35
CA LEU A 99 -8.71 -3.79 37.50
C LEU A 99 -8.92 -2.84 38.69
N ALA A 100 -9.08 -1.54 38.43
CA ALA A 100 -9.38 -0.55 39.45
C ALA A 100 -10.75 -0.78 40.12
N ILE A 101 -11.78 -1.09 39.32
CA ILE A 101 -13.13 -1.40 39.85
C ILE A 101 -13.09 -2.66 40.71
N LEU A 102 -12.41 -3.72 40.23
CA LEU A 102 -12.29 -4.97 40.98
C LEU A 102 -11.58 -4.76 42.32
N LEU A 103 -10.52 -3.96 42.34
CA LEU A 103 -9.78 -3.62 43.56
C LEU A 103 -10.66 -2.84 44.54
N LEU A 104 -11.49 -1.91 44.04
CA LEU A 104 -12.45 -1.14 44.84
C LEU A 104 -13.54 -2.05 45.46
N CYS A 105 -14.03 -3.05 44.71
CA CYS A 105 -14.95 -4.04 45.25
C CYS A 105 -14.32 -4.89 46.37
N VAL A 106 -13.06 -5.31 46.20
CA VAL A 106 -12.32 -6.09 47.19
C VAL A 106 -12.08 -5.28 48.46
N THR A 107 -11.63 -4.02 48.34
CA THR A 107 -11.41 -3.16 49.51
C THR A 107 -12.72 -2.84 50.22
N GLY A 108 -13.80 -2.57 49.48
CA GLY A 108 -15.13 -2.39 50.04
C GLY A 108 -15.62 -3.62 50.82
N TYR A 109 -15.45 -4.82 50.25
CA TYR A 109 -15.80 -6.07 50.93
C TYR A 109 -14.98 -6.29 52.21
N LEU A 110 -13.66 -6.07 52.15
CA LEU A 110 -12.78 -6.23 53.31
C LEU A 110 -13.16 -5.26 54.44
N LEU A 111 -13.50 -4.02 54.12
CA LEU A 111 -13.95 -3.04 55.11
C LEU A 111 -15.25 -3.48 55.78
N ILE A 112 -16.25 -3.94 55.02
CA ILE A 112 -17.53 -4.40 55.58
C ILE A 112 -17.33 -5.66 56.44
N HIS A 113 -16.53 -6.62 55.97
CA HIS A 113 -16.22 -7.83 56.72
C HIS A 113 -15.47 -7.50 58.02
N PHE A 114 -14.47 -6.62 57.96
CA PHE A 114 -13.72 -6.19 59.13
C PHE A 114 -14.60 -5.42 60.13
N LEU A 115 -15.50 -4.56 59.65
CA LEU A 115 -16.43 -3.82 60.51
C LEU A 115 -17.43 -4.76 61.20
N ARG A 116 -17.87 -5.82 60.51
CA ARG A 116 -18.83 -6.81 61.03
C ARG A 116 -18.20 -7.83 61.98
N VAL A 117 -16.92 -8.14 61.84
CA VAL A 117 -16.18 -9.03 62.76
C VAL A 117 -15.81 -8.33 64.08
N LYS A 118 -15.70 -7.00 64.06
CA LYS A 118 -15.28 -6.21 65.22
C LYS A 118 -16.44 -5.79 66.15
N HIS A 119 -17.69 -6.12 65.79
CA HIS A 119 -18.90 -5.75 66.53
C HIS A 119 -19.68 -7.00 66.93
#